data_AF-A0A2V5PG83-F1
#
_entry.id   AF-A0A2V5PG83-F1
#
_cell.length_a   1.000
_cell.length_b   1.000
_cell.length_c   1.000
_cell.angle_alpha   90.00
_cell.angle_beta   90.00
_cell.angle_gamma   90.00
#
_symmetry.space_group_name_H-M   'P 1'
#
loop_
_entity.id
_entity.type
_entity.pdbx_description
1 polymer ?
#
loop_
_entity_poly.entity_id
_entity_poly.type
_entity_poly.pdbx_seq_one_letter_code
_entity_poly.pdbx_strand_id
1 'polypeptide(L)'
;MIVAWIIAETDGIVNIVFGFFTRGGLFMWPLLACSIVSVTTMILRGLALRRKNVMPPLIEQEIERLAPGESPELLSRILHHDPSSLARITRVALQYLRAPRSENIEAVQTRARHEMVRLEKGLIVLEVIVGIAPLLGLIGAVSGLVHVFSHLGLSSGAADTRQIALGIAEALNATVFGLSIAVPTLIGFTYFSRKVEVMSVEMETLVVELINKLYYGRSSREFEAVKPPPTTQIPIPTPVA
;
A
#
# COMPACT_ATOMS: atom_id res chain seq x y z
N MET A 1 -31.48 -10.06 12.98
CA MET A 1 -31.87 -10.67 11.68
C MET A 1 -30.68 -10.77 10.72
N ILE A 2 -29.96 -9.68 10.42
CA ILE A 2 -28.79 -9.71 9.52
C ILE A 2 -27.65 -10.61 10.05
N VAL A 3 -27.35 -10.54 11.35
CA VAL A 3 -26.29 -11.36 11.96
C VAL A 3 -26.63 -12.86 11.98
N ALA A 4 -27.90 -13.23 12.20
CA ALA A 4 -28.34 -14.63 12.17
C ALA A 4 -28.36 -15.21 10.75
N TRP A 5 -28.68 -14.38 9.75
CA TRP A 5 -28.58 -14.74 8.33
C TRP A 5 -27.11 -14.92 7.91
N ILE A 6 -26.21 -14.04 8.35
CA ILE A 6 -24.76 -14.17 8.13
C ILE A 6 -24.21 -15.45 8.78
N ILE A 7 -24.61 -15.78 10.01
CA ILE A 7 -24.14 -16.99 10.71
C ILE A 7 -24.64 -18.26 9.99
N ALA A 8 -25.92 -18.32 9.60
CA ALA A 8 -26.47 -19.47 8.87
C ALA A 8 -25.84 -19.66 7.47
N GLU A 9 -25.57 -18.56 6.76
CA GLU A 9 -24.84 -18.61 5.48
C GLU A 9 -23.38 -19.06 5.68
N THR A 10 -22.77 -18.63 6.79
CA THR A 10 -21.41 -19.04 7.17
C THR A 10 -21.36 -20.53 7.50
N ASP A 11 -22.35 -21.08 8.20
CA ASP A 11 -22.45 -22.51 8.50
C ASP A 11 -22.66 -23.35 7.21
N GLY A 12 -23.43 -22.83 6.25
CA GLY A 12 -23.58 -23.43 4.92
C GLY A 12 -22.26 -23.45 4.14
N ILE A 13 -21.54 -22.32 4.12
CA ILE A 13 -20.22 -22.20 3.49
C ILE A 13 -19.21 -23.12 4.17
N VAL A 14 -19.21 -23.20 5.50
CA VAL A 14 -18.28 -24.06 6.26
C VAL A 14 -18.54 -25.54 5.96
N ASN A 15 -19.81 -25.97 5.88
CA ASN A 15 -20.15 -27.35 5.52
C ASN A 15 -19.81 -27.69 4.05
N ILE A 16 -20.02 -26.73 3.14
CA ILE A 16 -19.58 -26.83 1.75
C ILE A 16 -18.06 -26.98 1.69
N VAL A 17 -17.32 -26.09 2.34
CA VAL A 17 -15.85 -26.11 2.39
C VAL A 17 -15.34 -27.42 3.00
N PHE A 18 -15.92 -27.92 4.10
CA PHE A 18 -15.56 -29.21 4.71
C PHE A 18 -15.86 -30.41 3.80
N GLY A 19 -17.01 -30.40 3.12
CA GLY A 19 -17.40 -31.43 2.16
C GLY A 19 -16.54 -31.45 0.89
N PHE A 20 -15.97 -30.30 0.51
CA PHE A 20 -15.00 -30.18 -0.59
C PHE A 20 -13.58 -30.54 -0.16
N PHE A 21 -13.21 -30.22 1.09
CA PHE A 21 -11.88 -30.49 1.64
C PHE A 21 -11.58 -31.98 1.77
N THR A 22 -12.60 -32.76 2.12
CA THR A 22 -12.52 -34.22 2.20
C THR A 22 -12.34 -34.89 0.82
N ARG A 23 -12.67 -34.19 -0.28
CA ARG A 23 -12.60 -34.71 -1.66
C ARG A 23 -11.41 -34.19 -2.47
N GLY A 24 -10.92 -32.97 -2.21
CA GLY A 24 -9.87 -32.32 -3.02
C GLY A 24 -8.42 -32.77 -2.73
N GLY A 25 -8.20 -33.70 -1.80
CA GLY A 25 -6.89 -34.28 -1.53
C GLY A 25 -5.89 -33.34 -0.82
N LEU A 26 -4.61 -33.74 -0.79
CA LEU A 26 -3.54 -33.09 -0.03
C LEU A 26 -3.33 -31.59 -0.39
N PHE A 27 -3.55 -31.23 -1.66
CA PHE A 27 -3.29 -29.89 -2.18
C PHE A 27 -4.32 -28.83 -1.75
N MET A 28 -5.42 -29.23 -1.12
CA MET A 28 -6.40 -28.30 -0.55
C MET A 28 -5.87 -27.56 0.68
N TRP A 29 -4.98 -28.18 1.46
CA TRP A 29 -4.41 -27.57 2.67
C TRP A 29 -3.56 -26.32 2.36
N PRO A 30 -2.59 -26.36 1.42
CA PRO A 30 -1.88 -25.17 0.99
C PRO A 30 -2.80 -24.07 0.41
N LEU A 31 -3.82 -24.45 -0.36
CA LEU A 31 -4.78 -23.49 -0.92
C LEU A 31 -5.59 -22.78 0.16
N LEU A 32 -6.03 -23.51 1.19
CA LEU A 32 -6.72 -22.92 2.34
C LEU A 32 -5.81 -21.94 3.10
N ALA A 33 -4.54 -22.30 3.30
CA ALA A 33 -3.57 -21.40 3.90
C ALA A 33 -3.40 -20.12 3.08
N CYS A 34 -3.31 -20.23 1.74
CA CYS A 34 -3.25 -19.07 0.85
C CYS A 34 -4.50 -18.18 0.98
N SER A 35 -5.70 -18.77 1.09
CA SER A 35 -6.96 -18.04 1.28
C SER A 35 -7.00 -17.27 2.58
N ILE A 36 -6.62 -17.89 3.70
CA ILE A 36 -6.60 -17.22 5.02
C ILE A 36 -5.60 -16.07 5.01
N VAL A 37 -4.39 -16.30 4.47
CA VAL A 37 -3.34 -15.27 4.41
C VAL A 37 -3.76 -14.12 3.50
N SER A 38 -4.39 -14.39 2.35
CA SER A 38 -4.81 -13.33 1.44
C SER A 38 -5.88 -12.44 2.06
N VAL A 39 -6.93 -13.04 2.64
CA VAL A 39 -8.03 -12.30 3.30
C VAL A 39 -7.50 -11.51 4.49
N THR A 40 -6.67 -12.12 5.33
CA THR A 40 -6.07 -11.45 6.48
C THR A 40 -5.25 -10.25 6.04
N THR A 41 -4.41 -10.43 5.01
CA THR A 41 -3.57 -9.36 4.46
C THR A 41 -4.43 -8.26 3.85
N MET A 42 -5.48 -8.58 3.09
CA MET A 42 -6.39 -7.60 2.52
C MET A 42 -7.06 -6.74 3.59
N ILE A 43 -7.54 -7.33 4.69
CA ILE A 43 -8.17 -6.60 5.80
C ILE A 43 -7.14 -5.68 6.47
N LEU A 44 -5.97 -6.21 6.83
CA LEU A 44 -4.91 -5.44 7.49
C LEU A 44 -4.44 -4.27 6.62
N ARG A 45 -4.28 -4.49 5.31
CA ARG A 45 -3.91 -3.42 4.37
C ARG A 45 -5.05 -2.41 4.21
N GLY A 46 -6.30 -2.86 4.12
CA GLY A 46 -7.47 -1.98 4.07
C GLY A 46 -7.56 -1.02 5.25
N LEU A 47 -7.20 -1.48 6.45
CA LEU A 47 -7.14 -0.66 7.66
C LEU A 47 -5.89 0.24 7.71
N ALA A 48 -4.73 -0.27 7.30
CA ALA A 48 -3.47 0.47 7.33
C ALA A 48 -3.42 1.61 6.30
N LEU A 49 -3.92 1.39 5.07
CA LEU A 49 -3.93 2.37 3.98
C LEU A 49 -5.15 3.33 4.06
N ARG A 50 -5.71 3.55 5.26
CA ARG A 50 -6.75 4.57 5.41
C ARG A 50 -6.09 5.94 5.36
N ARG A 51 -6.69 6.89 4.61
CA ARG A 51 -6.16 8.26 4.45
C ARG A 51 -5.79 8.89 5.79
N LYS A 52 -6.67 8.81 6.78
CA LYS A 52 -6.43 9.29 8.16
C LYS A 52 -5.15 8.74 8.86
N ASN A 53 -4.68 7.54 8.50
CA ASN A 53 -3.50 6.92 9.12
C ASN A 53 -2.20 7.30 8.40
N VAL A 54 -2.27 7.53 7.09
CA VAL A 54 -1.09 7.78 6.22
C VAL A 54 -0.89 9.28 5.97
N MET A 55 -1.99 9.98 5.74
CA MET A 55 -2.08 11.40 5.40
C MET A 55 -3.24 12.04 6.16
N PRO A 56 -3.06 12.35 7.46
CA PRO A 56 -4.09 12.94 8.28
C PRO A 56 -4.46 14.34 7.75
N PRO A 57 -5.76 14.65 7.62
CA PRO A 57 -6.22 15.91 7.02
C PRO A 57 -5.78 17.13 7.82
N LEU A 58 -5.47 16.96 9.11
CA LEU A 58 -4.93 18.03 9.95
C LEU A 58 -3.57 18.55 9.45
N ILE A 59 -2.68 17.65 9.01
CA ILE A 59 -1.36 18.05 8.51
C ILE A 59 -1.47 18.66 7.11
N GLU A 60 -2.31 18.09 6.25
CA GLU A 60 -2.64 18.61 4.93
C GLU A 60 -3.15 20.07 5.03
N GLN A 61 -4.16 20.31 5.88
CA GLN A 61 -4.72 21.64 6.12
C GLN A 61 -3.69 22.62 6.69
N GLU A 62 -2.81 22.18 7.57
CA GLU A 62 -1.79 23.05 8.16
C GLU A 62 -0.72 23.44 7.12
N ILE A 63 -0.32 22.52 6.23
CA ILE A 63 0.57 22.82 5.11
C ILE A 63 -0.08 23.81 4.13
N GLU A 64 -1.38 23.64 3.85
CA GLU A 64 -2.13 24.53 2.97
C GLU A 64 -2.26 25.94 3.56
N ARG A 65 -2.56 26.05 4.86
CA ARG A 65 -2.74 27.32 5.58
C ARG A 65 -1.47 28.14 5.75
N LEU A 66 -0.31 27.49 5.82
CA LEU A 66 0.96 28.17 6.03
C LEU A 66 1.23 29.18 4.90
N ALA A 67 1.46 30.44 5.26
CA ALA A 67 1.78 31.47 4.28
C ALA A 67 3.25 31.37 3.81
N PRO A 68 3.59 31.83 2.58
CA PRO A 68 4.96 31.87 2.11
C PRO A 68 5.87 32.69 3.04
N GLY A 69 6.96 32.08 3.52
CA GLY A 69 7.90 32.71 4.46
C GLY A 69 7.45 32.78 5.92
N GLU A 70 6.27 32.24 6.25
CA GLU A 70 5.82 32.09 7.63
C GLU A 70 6.59 30.98 8.34
N SER A 71 6.73 31.11 9.65
CA SER A 71 7.52 30.17 10.42
C SER A 71 6.71 28.91 10.77
N PRO A 72 7.27 27.69 10.58
CA PRO A 72 6.52 26.45 10.70
C PRO A 72 6.43 25.89 12.14
N GLU A 73 6.42 26.72 13.20
CA GLU A 73 6.42 26.23 14.59
C GLU A 73 5.18 25.38 14.89
N LEU A 74 3.99 25.82 14.47
CA LEU A 74 2.74 25.10 14.71
C LEU A 74 2.77 23.73 14.04
N LEU A 75 3.16 23.69 12.76
CA LEU A 75 3.35 22.47 11.99
C LEU A 75 4.35 21.52 12.68
N SER A 76 5.50 22.03 13.12
CA SER A 76 6.52 21.23 13.82
C SER A 76 5.97 20.55 15.07
N ARG A 77 5.11 21.24 15.85
CA ARG A 77 4.50 20.72 17.08
C ARG A 77 3.51 19.59 16.80
N ILE A 78 2.69 19.72 15.76
CA ILE A 78 1.75 18.67 15.33
C ILE A 78 2.53 17.42 14.89
N LEU A 79 3.60 17.62 14.11
CA LEU A 79 4.41 16.53 13.58
C LEU A 79 5.07 15.67 14.65
N HIS A 80 5.41 16.21 15.83
CA HIS A 80 6.06 15.43 16.89
C HIS A 80 5.17 14.33 17.49
N HIS A 81 3.85 14.50 17.45
CA HIS A 81 2.90 13.55 18.02
C HIS A 81 2.28 12.61 16.99
N ASP A 82 2.51 12.83 15.70
CA ASP A 82 1.84 12.09 14.63
C ASP A 82 2.76 11.02 13.97
N PRO A 83 2.37 9.72 13.99
CA PRO A 83 3.13 8.63 13.38
C PRO A 83 2.78 8.39 11.90
N SER A 84 2.07 9.28 11.23
CA SER A 84 1.72 9.14 9.81
C SER A 84 2.93 9.23 8.87
N SER A 85 2.75 8.74 7.65
CA SER A 85 3.79 8.80 6.61
C SER A 85 4.04 10.23 6.17
N LEU A 86 2.99 11.02 5.97
CA LEU A 86 3.11 12.46 5.67
C LEU A 86 3.92 13.16 6.77
N ALA A 87 3.60 12.93 8.06
CA ALA A 87 4.33 13.55 9.16
C ALA A 87 5.83 13.24 9.15
N ARG A 88 6.21 12.00 8.81
CA ARG A 88 7.61 11.59 8.73
C ARG A 88 8.36 12.28 7.59
N ILE A 89 7.72 12.47 6.44
CA ILE A 89 8.32 13.15 5.28
C ILE A 89 8.43 14.65 5.58
N THR A 90 7.37 15.28 6.07
CA THR A 90 7.34 16.71 6.43
C THR A 90 8.39 17.04 7.50
N ARG A 91 8.62 16.15 8.48
CA ARG A 91 9.66 16.36 9.50
C ARG A 91 11.06 16.46 8.88
N VAL A 92 11.37 15.66 7.85
CA VAL A 92 12.64 15.76 7.13
C VAL A 92 12.74 17.10 6.39
N ALA A 93 11.66 17.54 5.75
CA ALA A 93 11.63 18.85 5.08
C ALA A 93 11.99 20.01 6.04
N LEU A 94 11.47 19.96 7.27
CA LEU A 94 11.77 20.97 8.30
C LEU A 94 13.19 20.87 8.86
N GLN A 95 13.74 19.65 9.01
CA GLN A 95 15.11 19.44 9.48
C GLN A 95 16.16 19.99 8.51
N TYR A 96 15.91 19.84 7.20
CA TYR A 96 16.80 20.31 6.14
C TYR A 96 16.53 21.75 5.70
N LEU A 97 15.69 22.50 6.41
CA LEU A 97 15.32 23.87 6.05
C LEU A 97 16.53 24.83 5.98
N ARG A 98 17.59 24.56 6.75
CA ARG A 98 18.82 25.37 6.73
C ARG A 98 19.69 25.11 5.49
N ALA A 99 19.58 23.92 4.90
CA ALA A 99 20.33 23.50 3.72
C ALA A 99 19.82 24.19 2.43
N PRO A 100 20.58 24.15 1.33
CA PRO A 100 20.10 24.57 0.01
C PRO A 100 18.82 23.84 -0.39
N ARG A 101 17.97 24.49 -1.20
CA ARG A 101 16.69 23.93 -1.64
C ARG A 101 16.85 22.57 -2.32
N SER A 102 17.89 22.41 -3.14
CA SER A 102 18.18 21.14 -3.85
C SER A 102 18.42 19.98 -2.89
N GLU A 103 19.23 20.20 -1.85
CA GLU A 103 19.56 19.18 -0.85
C GLU A 103 18.34 18.79 -0.01
N ASN A 104 17.49 19.77 0.33
CA ASN A 104 16.23 19.49 1.05
C ASN A 104 15.26 18.64 0.21
N ILE A 105 15.10 18.96 -1.07
CA ILE A 105 14.27 18.17 -1.99
C ILE A 105 14.80 16.74 -2.11
N GLU A 106 16.11 16.55 -2.25
CA GLU A 106 16.72 15.23 -2.35
C GLU A 106 16.50 14.39 -1.06
N ALA A 107 16.67 15.01 0.11
CA ALA A 107 16.41 14.38 1.40
C ALA A 107 14.94 13.96 1.54
N VAL A 108 14.01 14.82 1.14
CA VAL A 108 12.57 14.54 1.15
C VAL A 108 12.20 13.42 0.19
N GLN A 109 12.72 13.44 -1.04
CA GLN A 109 12.46 12.39 -2.04
C GLN A 109 12.98 11.02 -1.57
N THR A 110 14.18 11.00 -1.00
CA THR A 110 14.73 9.78 -0.39
C THR A 110 13.82 9.27 0.72
N ARG A 111 13.33 10.18 1.58
CA ARG A 111 12.43 9.80 2.67
C ARG A 111 11.06 9.33 2.20
N ALA A 112 10.51 9.95 1.16
CA ALA A 112 9.25 9.59 0.53
C ALA A 112 9.33 8.19 -0.08
N ARG A 113 10.41 7.87 -0.81
CA ARG A 113 10.67 6.51 -1.32
C ARG A 113 10.71 5.46 -0.21
N HIS A 114 11.36 5.77 0.92
CA HIS A 114 11.35 4.89 2.08
C HIS A 114 9.96 4.67 2.68
N GLU A 115 9.11 5.71 2.73
CA GLU A 115 7.73 5.53 3.18
C GLU A 115 6.87 4.76 2.17
N MET A 116 7.08 4.94 0.86
CA MET A 116 6.40 4.18 -0.19
C MET A 116 6.67 2.68 -0.02
N VAL A 117 7.94 2.27 0.06
CA VAL A 117 8.34 0.87 0.30
C VAL A 117 7.75 0.33 1.61
N ARG A 118 7.61 1.19 2.64
CA ARG A 118 6.97 0.80 3.90
C ARG A 118 5.47 0.55 3.74
N LEU A 119 4.77 1.36 2.94
CA LEU A 119 3.33 1.21 2.67
C LEU A 119 3.05 -0.02 1.79
N GLU A 120 3.99 -0.37 0.90
CA GLU A 120 3.94 -1.58 0.08
C GLU A 120 4.14 -2.87 0.87
N LYS A 121 4.61 -2.81 2.13
CA LYS A 121 4.77 -4.01 2.96
C LYS A 121 3.45 -4.78 3.06
N GLY A 122 3.50 -6.06 2.67
CA GLY A 122 2.34 -6.95 2.64
C GLY A 122 1.64 -7.03 1.28
N LEU A 123 1.81 -6.06 0.38
CA LEU A 123 1.29 -6.16 -0.99
C LEU A 123 2.01 -7.27 -1.75
N ILE A 124 3.32 -7.44 -1.51
CA ILE A 124 4.11 -8.56 -2.04
C ILE A 124 3.52 -9.94 -1.68
N VAL A 125 2.88 -10.06 -0.51
CA VAL A 125 2.25 -11.33 -0.11
C VAL A 125 1.03 -11.60 -0.97
N LEU A 126 0.21 -10.58 -1.25
CA LEU A 126 -0.92 -10.71 -2.15
C LEU A 126 -0.45 -11.04 -3.57
N GLU A 127 0.58 -10.36 -4.06
CA GLU A 127 1.19 -10.61 -5.37
C GLU A 127 1.65 -12.06 -5.54
N VAL A 128 2.38 -12.59 -4.55
CA VAL A 128 2.81 -13.98 -4.55
C VAL A 128 1.61 -14.93 -4.58
N ILE A 129 0.57 -14.67 -3.77
CA ILE A 129 -0.64 -15.51 -3.72
C ILE A 129 -1.39 -15.52 -5.07
N VAL A 130 -1.45 -14.39 -5.77
CA VAL A 130 -2.00 -14.32 -7.15
C VAL A 130 -1.30 -15.32 -8.06
N GLY A 131 0.02 -15.42 -7.96
CA GLY A 131 0.82 -16.33 -8.77
C GLY A 131 0.70 -17.80 -8.33
N ILE A 132 0.84 -18.08 -7.03
CA ILE A 132 0.95 -19.46 -6.54
C ILE A 132 -0.39 -20.18 -6.42
N ALA A 133 -1.50 -19.49 -6.11
CA ALA A 133 -2.78 -20.16 -5.87
C ALA A 133 -3.33 -20.90 -7.11
N PRO A 134 -3.31 -20.33 -8.33
CA PRO A 134 -3.71 -21.06 -9.54
C PRO A 134 -2.78 -22.23 -9.85
N LEU A 135 -1.47 -22.06 -9.62
CA LEU A 135 -0.47 -23.11 -9.87
C LEU A 135 -0.67 -24.30 -8.91
N LEU A 136 -0.97 -24.03 -7.63
CA LEU A 136 -1.32 -25.07 -6.66
C LEU A 136 -2.61 -25.80 -7.05
N GLY A 137 -3.62 -25.08 -7.55
CA GLY A 137 -4.86 -25.67 -8.08
C GLY A 137 -4.60 -26.58 -9.28
N LEU A 138 -3.76 -26.14 -10.22
CA LEU A 138 -3.36 -26.93 -11.39
C LEU A 138 -2.61 -28.20 -10.98
N ILE A 139 -1.65 -28.10 -10.05
CA ILE A 139 -0.92 -29.26 -9.52
C ILE A 139 -1.90 -30.24 -8.86
N GLY A 140 -2.86 -29.74 -8.09
CA GLY A 140 -3.91 -30.55 -7.47
C GLY A 140 -4.75 -31.31 -8.50
N ALA A 141 -5.17 -30.63 -9.58
CA ALA A 141 -5.92 -31.27 -10.66
C ALA A 141 -5.11 -32.33 -11.41
N VAL A 142 -3.85 -32.04 -11.73
CA VAL A 142 -2.96 -33.02 -12.39
C VAL A 142 -2.74 -34.24 -11.49
N SER A 143 -2.51 -34.04 -10.19
CA SER A 143 -2.37 -35.13 -9.24
C SER A 143 -3.64 -35.98 -9.12
N GLY A 144 -4.81 -35.33 -9.10
CA GLY A 144 -6.10 -36.03 -9.07
C GLY A 144 -6.32 -36.88 -10.33
N LEU A 145 -6.00 -36.33 -11.51
CA LEU A 145 -6.07 -37.08 -12.76
C LEU A 145 -5.11 -38.27 -12.78
N VAL A 146 -3.86 -38.10 -12.34
CA VAL A 146 -2.89 -39.22 -12.24
C VAL A 146 -3.45 -40.33 -11.35
N HIS A 147 -4.07 -39.98 -10.22
CA HIS A 147 -4.69 -40.95 -9.34
C HIS A 147 -5.85 -41.69 -10.04
N VAL A 148 -6.74 -40.98 -10.73
CA VAL A 148 -7.84 -41.60 -11.49
C VAL A 148 -7.32 -42.55 -12.56
N PHE A 149 -6.37 -42.11 -13.39
CA PHE A 149 -5.81 -42.93 -14.47
C PHE A 149 -5.04 -44.15 -13.96
N SER A 150 -4.41 -44.08 -12.76
CA SER A 150 -3.70 -45.23 -12.17
C SER A 150 -4.61 -46.37 -11.73
N HIS A 151 -5.90 -46.11 -11.51
CA HIS A 151 -6.88 -47.12 -11.13
C HIS A 151 -7.67 -47.68 -12.33
N LEU A 152 -7.49 -47.11 -13.52
CA LEU A 152 -8.13 -47.58 -14.74
C LEU A 152 -7.64 -48.96 -15.14
N GLY A 153 -8.59 -49.85 -15.43
CA GLY A 153 -8.29 -51.21 -15.91
C GLY A 153 -8.03 -52.23 -14.80
N LEU A 154 -8.14 -51.84 -13.52
CA LEU A 154 -8.11 -52.77 -12.38
C LEU A 154 -9.48 -53.46 -12.15
N SER A 155 -10.58 -52.88 -12.65
CA SER A 155 -11.94 -53.41 -12.58
C SER A 155 -12.64 -53.31 -13.93
N SER A 156 -13.43 -54.32 -14.30
CA SER A 156 -14.21 -54.35 -15.56
C SER A 156 -15.70 -54.10 -15.28
N GLY A 157 -16.27 -53.01 -15.80
CA GLY A 157 -17.73 -52.76 -15.78
C GLY A 157 -18.14 -51.28 -15.80
N ALA A 158 -19.45 -51.02 -15.97
CA ALA A 158 -20.02 -49.66 -16.02
C ALA A 158 -19.88 -48.85 -14.70
N ALA A 159 -19.63 -49.53 -13.58
CA ALA A 159 -19.32 -48.88 -12.30
C ALA A 159 -17.98 -48.10 -12.35
N ASP A 160 -17.03 -48.56 -13.18
CA ASP A 160 -15.73 -47.95 -13.38
C ASP A 160 -15.88 -46.56 -14.03
N THR A 161 -16.73 -46.44 -15.06
CA THR A 161 -16.98 -45.18 -15.79
C THR A 161 -17.53 -44.06 -14.89
N ARG A 162 -18.44 -44.40 -13.95
CA ARG A 162 -18.99 -43.42 -13.02
C ARG A 162 -17.95 -42.95 -12.01
N GLN A 163 -17.10 -43.85 -11.51
CA GLN A 163 -16.04 -43.50 -10.56
C GLN A 163 -14.98 -42.61 -11.19
N ILE A 164 -14.60 -42.89 -12.44
CA ILE A 164 -13.67 -42.06 -13.23
C ILE A 164 -14.22 -40.64 -13.38
N ALA A 165 -15.48 -40.51 -13.79
CA ALA A 165 -16.11 -39.20 -13.95
C ALA A 165 -16.13 -38.39 -12.64
N LEU A 166 -16.40 -39.06 -11.51
CA LEU A 166 -16.36 -38.42 -10.19
C LEU A 166 -14.94 -37.98 -9.82
N GLY A 167 -13.93 -38.81 -10.02
CA GLY A 167 -12.54 -38.46 -9.71
C GLY A 167 -11.99 -37.32 -10.58
N ILE A 168 -12.38 -37.25 -11.86
CA ILE A 168 -12.06 -36.11 -12.73
C ILE A 168 -12.72 -34.83 -12.21
N ALA A 169 -13.99 -34.89 -11.81
CA ALA A 169 -14.68 -33.74 -11.25
C ALA A 169 -14.03 -33.26 -9.93
N GLU A 170 -13.61 -34.19 -9.07
CA GLU A 170 -12.87 -33.87 -7.85
C GLU A 170 -11.52 -33.20 -8.15
N ALA A 171 -10.78 -33.69 -9.13
CA ALA A 171 -9.52 -33.09 -9.57
C ALA A 171 -9.70 -31.64 -10.05
N LEU A 172 -10.74 -31.37 -10.84
CA LEU A 172 -11.03 -30.03 -11.36
C LEU A 172 -11.43 -29.02 -10.28
N ASN A 173 -11.98 -29.48 -9.15
CA ASN A 173 -12.34 -28.59 -8.03
C ASN A 173 -11.13 -27.86 -7.45
N ALA A 174 -9.95 -28.49 -7.42
CA ALA A 174 -8.72 -27.85 -6.93
C ALA A 174 -8.36 -26.61 -7.77
N THR A 175 -8.50 -26.71 -9.10
CA THR A 175 -8.27 -25.58 -10.02
C THR A 175 -9.28 -24.46 -9.81
N VAL A 176 -10.57 -24.80 -9.71
CA VAL A 176 -11.63 -23.82 -9.47
C VAL A 176 -11.37 -23.05 -8.16
N PHE A 177 -10.91 -23.75 -7.12
CA PHE A 177 -10.59 -23.14 -5.83
C PHE A 177 -9.33 -22.26 -5.89
N GLY A 178 -8.27 -22.71 -6.57
CA GLY A 178 -7.08 -21.90 -6.81
C GLY A 178 -7.42 -20.57 -7.51
N LEU A 179 -8.28 -20.63 -8.53
CA LEU A 179 -8.76 -19.44 -9.25
C LEU A 179 -9.68 -18.57 -8.40
N SER A 180 -10.57 -19.16 -7.60
CA SER A 180 -11.49 -18.41 -6.74
C SER A 180 -10.76 -17.61 -5.65
N ILE A 181 -9.56 -18.06 -5.23
CA ILE A 181 -8.68 -17.29 -4.35
C ILE A 181 -7.89 -16.24 -5.12
N ALA A 182 -7.32 -16.60 -6.28
CA ALA A 182 -6.44 -15.73 -7.04
C ALA A 182 -7.14 -14.49 -7.59
N VAL A 183 -8.37 -14.62 -8.09
CA VAL A 183 -9.11 -13.50 -8.71
C VAL A 183 -9.39 -12.36 -7.70
N PRO A 184 -10.01 -12.60 -6.54
CA PRO A 184 -10.19 -11.56 -5.53
C PRO A 184 -8.86 -11.00 -5.00
N THR A 185 -7.85 -11.87 -4.85
CA THR A 185 -6.52 -11.45 -4.38
C THR A 185 -5.85 -10.50 -5.36
N LEU A 186 -5.99 -10.73 -6.67
CA LEU A 186 -5.47 -9.86 -7.72
C LEU A 186 -6.15 -8.50 -7.73
N ILE A 187 -7.47 -8.48 -7.55
CA ILE A 187 -8.24 -7.23 -7.42
C ILE A 187 -7.75 -6.44 -6.21
N GLY A 188 -7.59 -7.12 -5.06
CA GLY A 188 -7.06 -6.53 -3.84
C GLY A 188 -5.66 -5.96 -4.01
N PHE A 189 -4.73 -6.75 -4.54
CA PHE A 189 -3.37 -6.33 -4.84
C PHE A 189 -3.35 -5.08 -5.73
N THR A 190 -4.01 -5.13 -6.89
CA THR A 190 -4.05 -4.02 -7.84
C THR A 190 -4.64 -2.75 -7.21
N TYR A 191 -5.73 -2.89 -6.45
CA TYR A 191 -6.36 -1.75 -5.76
C TYR A 191 -5.42 -1.12 -4.73
N PHE A 192 -4.80 -1.93 -3.87
CA PHE A 192 -3.91 -1.42 -2.83
C PHE A 192 -2.62 -0.85 -3.41
N SER A 193 -2.01 -1.48 -4.41
CA SER A 193 -0.81 -0.96 -5.10
C SER A 193 -1.07 0.43 -5.67
N ARG A 194 -2.18 0.59 -6.42
CA ARG A 194 -2.54 1.88 -7.01
C ARG A 194 -2.87 2.93 -5.95
N LYS A 195 -3.46 2.51 -4.84
CA LYS A 195 -3.73 3.40 -3.70
C LYS A 195 -2.44 3.89 -3.04
N VAL A 196 -1.43 3.03 -2.85
CA VAL A 196 -0.13 3.44 -2.31
C VAL A 196 0.56 4.43 -3.25
N GLU A 197 0.53 4.17 -4.55
CA GLU A 197 1.11 5.04 -5.57
C GLU A 197 0.49 6.45 -5.53
N VAL A 198 -0.85 6.54 -5.59
CA VAL A 198 -1.57 7.83 -5.52
C VAL A 198 -1.25 8.58 -4.22
N MET A 199 -1.30 7.90 -3.07
CA MET A 199 -0.99 8.53 -1.79
C MET A 199 0.47 8.99 -1.71
N SER A 200 1.40 8.28 -2.34
CA SER A 200 2.81 8.67 -2.37
C SER A 200 3.03 9.94 -3.19
N VAL A 201 2.37 10.05 -4.35
CA VAL A 201 2.41 11.26 -5.18
C VAL A 201 1.74 12.45 -4.48
N GLU A 202 0.60 12.24 -3.81
CA GLU A 202 -0.07 13.30 -3.01
C GLU A 202 0.86 13.82 -1.90
N MET A 203 1.48 12.92 -1.13
CA MET A 203 2.40 13.31 -0.06
C MET A 203 3.62 14.06 -0.60
N GLU A 204 4.22 13.62 -1.71
CA GLU A 204 5.36 14.32 -2.33
C GLU A 204 4.96 15.71 -2.80
N THR A 205 3.80 15.85 -3.45
CA THR A 205 3.28 17.14 -3.94
C THR A 205 3.09 18.12 -2.78
N LEU A 206 2.43 17.70 -1.71
CA LEU A 206 2.18 18.53 -0.52
C LEU A 206 3.49 18.99 0.14
N VAL A 207 4.48 18.10 0.25
CA VAL A 207 5.75 18.46 0.89
C VAL A 207 6.61 19.35 -0.02
N VAL A 208 6.56 19.16 -1.33
CA VAL A 208 7.24 20.07 -2.29
C VAL A 208 6.59 21.45 -2.25
N GLU A 209 5.26 21.55 -2.16
CA GLU A 209 4.56 22.82 -1.97
C GLU A 209 5.01 23.51 -0.68
N LEU A 210 5.09 22.76 0.42
CA LEU A 210 5.61 23.26 1.70
C LEU A 210 7.03 23.81 1.55
N ILE A 211 7.94 23.07 0.91
CA ILE A 211 9.31 23.53 0.64
C ILE A 211 9.28 24.84 -0.15
N ASN A 212 8.46 24.94 -1.20
CA ASN A 212 8.36 26.17 -1.98
C ASN A 212 7.90 27.36 -1.11
N LYS A 213 6.90 27.18 -0.25
CA LYS A 213 6.43 28.20 0.71
C LYS A 213 7.53 28.63 1.68
N LEU A 214 8.27 27.68 2.23
CA LEU A 214 9.32 27.94 3.22
C LEU A 214 10.56 28.65 2.62
N TYR A 215 10.94 28.29 1.40
CA TYR A 215 12.11 28.90 0.73
C TYR A 215 11.77 30.22 0.02
N TYR A 216 10.50 30.53 -0.26
CA TYR A 216 10.06 31.78 -0.89
C TYR A 216 10.54 33.02 -0.11
N GLY A 217 10.40 33.01 1.23
CA GLY A 217 10.83 34.12 2.09
C GLY A 217 12.35 34.31 2.19
N ARG A 218 13.16 33.33 1.76
CA ARG A 218 14.62 33.39 1.80
C ARG A 218 15.17 34.24 0.65
N SER A 219 14.60 34.10 -0.56
CA SER A 219 14.95 34.95 -1.70
C SER A 219 14.64 36.42 -1.41
N SER A 220 13.47 36.75 -0.86
CA SER A 220 13.13 38.15 -0.53
C SER A 220 14.03 38.77 0.54
N ARG A 221 14.43 38.01 1.57
CA ARG A 221 15.34 38.50 2.63
C ARG A 221 16.79 38.66 2.15
N GLU A 222 17.27 37.78 1.26
CA GLU A 222 18.60 37.91 0.65
C GLU A 222 18.68 39.18 -0.22
N PHE A 223 17.62 39.51 -0.96
CA PHE A 223 17.53 40.76 -1.73
C PHE A 223 17.46 42.01 -0.85
N GLU A 224 16.80 41.95 0.32
CA GLU A 224 16.69 43.07 1.25
C GLU A 224 18.02 43.35 1.99
N ALA A 225 18.80 42.30 2.26
CA ALA A 225 20.12 42.41 2.90
C ALA A 225 21.20 43.03 1.99
N VAL A 226 20.98 43.09 0.67
CA VAL A 226 21.89 43.69 -0.32
C VAL A 226 21.50 45.15 -0.64
N LYS A 227 20.90 45.87 0.31
CA LYS A 227 20.75 47.33 0.17
C LYS A 227 22.06 48.01 0.61
N PRO A 228 22.79 48.72 -0.27
CA PRO A 228 24.04 49.38 0.13
C PRO A 228 23.76 50.38 1.25
N PRO A 229 24.72 50.58 2.19
CA PRO A 229 24.55 51.52 3.29
C PRO A 229 24.26 52.92 2.74
N PRO A 230 23.46 53.75 3.44
CA PRO A 230 23.15 55.09 3.00
C PRO A 230 24.46 55.86 2.82
N THR A 231 24.67 56.39 1.62
CA THR A 231 25.84 57.19 1.26
C THR A 231 25.95 58.36 2.22
N THR A 232 26.93 58.32 3.13
CA THR A 232 27.25 59.45 4.01
C THR A 232 27.61 60.63 3.11
N GLN A 233 26.74 61.64 3.05
CA GLN A 233 27.03 62.88 2.32
C GLN A 233 28.26 63.50 2.96
N ILE A 234 29.38 63.51 2.23
CA ILE A 234 30.59 64.23 2.64
C ILE A 234 30.24 65.72 2.60
N PRO A 235 30.34 66.47 3.70
CA PRO A 235 30.08 67.90 3.69
C PRO A 235 31.04 68.60 2.73
N ILE A 236 30.48 69.36 1.79
CA ILE A 236 31.25 70.20 0.87
C ILE A 236 31.92 71.30 1.73
N PRO A 237 33.25 71.42 1.76
CA PRO A 237 33.88 72.51 2.48
C PRO A 237 33.53 73.84 1.80
N THR A 238 32.96 74.77 2.56
CA THR A 238 32.70 76.14 2.13
C THR A 238 34.02 76.83 1.73
N PRO A 239 34.06 77.55 0.60
CA PRO A 239 35.24 78.32 0.23
C PRO A 239 35.47 79.41 1.28
N VAL A 240 36.67 79.47 1.86
CA VAL A 240 37.10 80.58 2.71
C VAL A 240 37.39 81.77 1.79
N ALA A 241 36.79 82.92 2.11
CA ALA A 241 36.89 84.17 1.37
C ALA A 241 38.29 84.77 1.37
#